data_AF-A0A5C3MLI9-F1
#
_entry.id   AF-A0A5C3MLI9-F1
#
_cell.length_a   1.000
_cell.length_b   1.000
_cell.length_c   1.000
_cell.angle_alpha   90.00
_cell.angle_beta   90.00
_cell.angle_gamma   90.00
#
_symmetry.space_group_name_H-M   'P 1'
#
loop_
_entity.id
_entity.type
_entity.pdbx_description
1 polymer ?
#
loop_
_entity_poly.entity_id
_entity_poly.type
_entity_poly.pdbx_seq_one_letter_code
_entity_poly.pdbx_strand_id
1 'polypeptide(L)'
;MEKGGVVVVDEYLRVKGVKDVYAIGDIAMWPQQGTGELRRIEHWNVAGNQVCAVGKTIAGSEQPFVKIPVFWSARAFRFVTC
;
A
#
# COMPACT_ATOMS: atom_id res chain seq x y z
N MET A 1 -15.09 -6.69 -9.35
CA MET A 1 -14.27 -7.21 -8.24
C MET A 1 -13.54 -8.43 -8.76
N GLU A 2 -12.21 -8.39 -8.83
CA GLU A 2 -11.44 -9.59 -9.19
C GLU A 2 -11.53 -10.61 -8.05
N LYS A 3 -11.57 -11.90 -8.38
CA LYS A 3 -12.04 -13.02 -7.54
C LYS A 3 -11.24 -13.30 -6.24
N GLY A 4 -10.39 -12.38 -5.77
CA GLY A 4 -9.48 -12.57 -4.63
C GLY A 4 -9.64 -11.61 -3.45
N GLY A 5 -10.73 -10.83 -3.37
CA GLY A 5 -10.94 -9.87 -2.27
C GLY A 5 -10.04 -8.63 -2.32
N VAL A 6 -9.38 -8.39 -3.46
CA VAL A 6 -8.42 -7.30 -3.67
C VAL A 6 -8.97 -6.26 -4.65
N VAL A 7 -8.52 -5.01 -4.50
CA VAL A 7 -8.86 -3.90 -5.39
C VAL A 7 -7.60 -3.48 -6.14
N VAL A 8 -7.62 -3.64 -7.45
CA VAL A 8 -6.53 -3.18 -8.32
C VAL A 8 -6.62 -1.67 -8.51
N VAL A 9 -5.51 -1.00 -8.24
CA VAL A 9 -5.36 0.45 -8.37
C VAL A 9 -4.26 0.81 -9.37
N ASP A 10 -4.26 2.06 -9.83
CA ASP A 10 -3.16 2.62 -10.61
C ASP A 10 -1.98 3.07 -9.73
N GLU A 11 -0.97 3.69 -10.35
CA GLU A 11 0.20 4.24 -9.66
C GLU A 11 -0.11 5.39 -8.70
N TYR A 12 -1.28 6.02 -8.82
CA TYR A 12 -1.81 7.05 -7.93
C TYR A 12 -2.79 6.50 -6.89
N LEU A 13 -2.90 5.17 -6.80
CA LEU A 13 -3.79 4.44 -5.90
C LEU A 13 -5.29 4.67 -6.19
N ARG A 14 -5.61 5.05 -7.43
CA ARG A 14 -7.00 5.22 -7.91
C ARG A 14 -7.58 3.91 -8.40
N VAL A 15 -8.85 3.69 -8.12
CA VAL A 15 -9.57 2.51 -8.61
C VAL A 15 -9.86 2.69 -10.10
N LYS A 16 -9.41 1.75 -10.92
CA LYS A 16 -9.63 1.81 -12.38
C LYS A 16 -11.13 1.82 -12.70
N GLY A 17 -11.54 2.73 -13.57
CA GLY A 17 -12.92 2.83 -14.06
C GLY A 17 -13.88 3.63 -13.16
N VAL A 18 -13.39 4.24 -12.08
CA VAL A 18 -14.20 5.09 -11.20
C VAL A 18 -13.46 6.41 -10.94
N LYS A 19 -14.18 7.53 -11.04
CA LYS A 19 -13.62 8.85 -10.80
C LYS A 19 -13.60 9.14 -9.30
N ASP A 20 -12.53 9.77 -8.82
CA ASP A 20 -12.39 10.26 -7.43
C ASP A 20 -12.51 9.17 -6.35
N VAL A 21 -12.24 7.91 -6.70
CA VAL A 21 -12.23 6.76 -5.78
C VAL A 21 -10.83 6.17 -5.67
N TYR A 22 -10.38 5.97 -4.43
CA TYR A 22 -9.05 5.46 -4.09
C TYR A 22 -9.17 4.21 -3.22
N ALA A 23 -8.21 3.29 -3.34
CA ALA A 23 -8.08 2.15 -2.43
C ALA A 23 -6.66 2.04 -1.92
N ILE A 24 -6.52 1.82 -0.61
CA ILE A 24 -5.25 1.82 0.12
C ILE A 24 -5.24 0.75 1.22
N GLY A 25 -4.06 0.44 1.72
CA GLY A 25 -3.83 -0.59 2.73
C GLY A 25 -3.87 -1.99 2.15
N ASP A 26 -4.20 -2.96 3.01
CA ASP A 26 -4.09 -4.39 2.74
C ASP A 26 -4.98 -4.89 1.58
N ILE A 27 -6.04 -4.12 1.27
CA ILE A 27 -6.96 -4.41 0.16
C ILE A 27 -6.42 -3.97 -1.20
N ALA A 28 -5.45 -3.04 -1.23
CA ALA A 28 -4.97 -2.42 -2.45
C ALA A 28 -3.88 -3.24 -3.13
N MET A 29 -4.04 -3.44 -4.44
CA MET A 29 -3.05 -4.05 -5.31
C MET A 29 -2.56 -3.03 -6.32
N TRP A 30 -1.32 -2.56 -6.17
CA TRP A 30 -0.76 -1.45 -6.96
C TRP A 30 0.42 -1.93 -7.82
N PRO A 31 0.69 -1.27 -8.96
CA PRO A 31 1.87 -1.56 -9.76
C PRO A 31 3.13 -1.05 -9.04
N GLN A 32 4.09 -1.92 -8.78
CA GLN A 32 5.35 -1.52 -8.15
C GLN A 32 6.23 -0.77 -9.14
N GLN A 33 6.67 0.43 -8.74
CA GLN A 33 7.56 1.25 -9.55
C GLN A 33 8.83 0.46 -9.93
N GLY A 34 9.23 0.57 -11.20
CA GLY A 34 10.44 -0.06 -11.77
C GLY A 34 10.20 -1.45 -12.34
N THR A 35 9.27 -2.24 -11.80
CA THR A 35 8.96 -3.59 -12.32
C THR A 35 7.61 -3.67 -13.03
N GLY A 36 6.65 -2.80 -12.66
CA GLY A 36 5.29 -2.84 -13.18
C GLY A 36 4.45 -4.02 -12.65
N GLU A 37 5.06 -4.91 -11.85
CA GLU A 37 4.37 -6.04 -11.25
C GLU A 37 3.35 -5.55 -10.21
N LEU A 38 2.18 -6.17 -10.21
CA LEU A 38 1.15 -5.90 -9.22
C LEU A 38 1.56 -6.49 -7.86
N ARG A 39 1.57 -5.66 -6.83
CA ARG A 39 1.95 -6.03 -5.47
C ARG A 39 0.82 -5.74 -4.50
N ARG A 40 0.71 -6.61 -3.51
CA ARG A 40 -0.15 -6.47 -2.34
C ARG A 40 0.70 -6.77 -1.12
N ILE A 41 0.73 -5.86 -0.16
CA ILE A 41 1.57 -6.00 1.04
C ILE A 41 0.72 -5.62 2.24
N GLU A 42 0.63 -6.56 3.19
CA GLU A 42 -0.06 -6.39 4.46
C GLU A 42 0.95 -5.89 5.49
N HIS A 43 1.10 -4.57 5.60
CA HIS A 43 2.01 -3.98 6.58
C HIS A 43 1.61 -2.55 6.96
N TRP A 44 1.65 -2.25 8.25
CA TRP A 44 1.26 -0.96 8.81
C TRP A 44 2.01 0.23 8.17
N ASN A 45 3.32 0.09 7.89
CA ASN A 45 4.11 1.15 7.27
C ASN A 45 3.70 1.35 5.81
N VAL A 46 3.35 0.29 5.08
CA VAL A 46 2.85 0.41 3.70
C VAL A 46 1.49 1.12 3.70
N ALA A 47 0.57 0.70 4.57
CA ALA A 47 -0.74 1.33 4.70
C ALA A 47 -0.61 2.83 5.03
N GLY A 48 0.22 3.20 6.01
CA GLY A 48 0.46 4.60 6.35
C GLY A 48 1.05 5.42 5.20
N ASN A 49 2.01 4.86 4.47
CA ASN A 49 2.60 5.52 3.31
C ASN A 49 1.58 5.75 2.18
N GLN A 50 0.68 4.79 1.95
CA GLN A 50 -0.39 4.93 0.95
C GLN A 50 -1.43 5.99 1.35
N VAL A 51 -1.80 6.07 2.64
CA VAL A 51 -2.65 7.14 3.17
C VAL A 51 -2.04 8.52 2.88
N CYS A 52 -0.75 8.70 3.18
CA CYS A 52 -0.05 9.96 2.91
C CYS A 52 0.00 10.31 1.42
N ALA A 53 0.18 9.32 0.54
CA ALA A 53 0.19 9.54 -0.91
C ALA A 53 -1.18 10.00 -1.42
N VAL A 54 -2.26 9.30 -1.04
CA VAL A 54 -3.63 9.69 -1.43
C VAL A 54 -4.01 11.04 -0.84
N GLY A 55 -3.64 11.32 0.42
CA GLY A 55 -3.90 12.62 1.04
C GLY A 55 -3.29 13.79 0.26
N LYS A 56 -2.07 13.62 -0.27
CA LYS A 56 -1.44 14.62 -1.15
C LYS A 56 -2.18 14.79 -2.47
N THR A 57 -2.63 13.68 -3.08
CA THR A 57 -3.44 13.71 -4.30
C THR A 57 -4.75 14.48 -4.08
N ILE A 58 -5.46 14.21 -2.97
CA ILE A 58 -6.70 14.91 -2.61
C ILE A 58 -6.43 16.41 -2.35
N ALA A 59 -5.28 16.75 -1.74
CA ALA A 59 -4.87 18.13 -1.52
C ALA A 59 -4.36 18.87 -2.78
N GLY A 60 -4.41 18.24 -3.96
CA GLY A 60 -3.99 18.84 -5.24
C GLY A 60 -2.49 18.73 -5.54
N SER A 61 -1.74 17.92 -4.80
CA SER A 61 -0.31 17.67 -5.02
C SER A 61 -0.07 16.20 -5.34
N GLU A 62 -0.63 15.73 -6.45
CA GLU A 62 -0.57 14.32 -6.83
C GLU A 62 0.86 13.86 -7.15
N GLN A 63 1.21 12.67 -6.65
CA GLN A 63 2.49 12.02 -6.93
C GLN A 63 2.27 10.50 -7.01
N PRO A 64 2.99 9.79 -7.90
CA PRO A 64 2.92 8.33 -7.94
C PRO A 64 3.43 7.72 -6.63
N PHE A 65 2.87 6.57 -6.26
CA PHE A 65 3.30 5.82 -5.08
C PHE A 65 4.58 5.03 -5.37
N VAL A 66 5.69 5.52 -4.81
CA VAL A 66 7.06 5.04 -5.11
C VAL A 66 7.81 4.50 -3.89
N LYS A 67 7.12 4.33 -2.76
CA LYS A 67 7.75 3.98 -1.49
C LYS A 67 8.21 2.52 -1.49
N ILE A 68 9.47 2.31 -1.10
CA ILE A 68 10.03 0.97 -0.88
C ILE A 68 9.52 0.46 0.48
N PRO A 69 8.89 -0.73 0.54
CA PRO A 69 8.39 -1.28 1.78
C PRO A 69 9.54 -1.68 2.71
N VAL A 70 9.40 -1.35 3.99
CA VAL A 70 10.34 -1.71 5.06
C VAL A 70 9.58 -2.50 6.12
N PHE A 71 10.21 -3.54 6.67
CA PHE A 71 9.62 -4.47 7.63
C PHE A 71 10.52 -4.65 8.85
N TRP A 72 9.91 -4.92 10.01
CA TRP A 72 10.60 -5.40 11.20
C TRP A 72 9.70 -6.38 11.96
N SER A 73 10.29 -7.29 12.74
CA SER A 73 9.56 -8.09 13.72
C SER A 73 10.24 -7.95 15.09
N ALA A 74 9.43 -7.81 16.15
CA ALA A 74 9.93 -7.83 17.52
C ALA A 74 9.77 -9.24 18.08
N ARG A 75 10.87 -9.92 18.41
CA ARG A 75 10.85 -11.18 19.15
C ARG A 75 11.40 -10.92 20.54
N ALA A 76 10.54 -11.01 21.55
CA ALA A 76 10.97 -10.97 22.94
C ALA A 76 11.87 -12.19 23.22
N PHE A 77 13.12 -11.96 23.59
CA PHE A 77 13.94 -13.00 24.21
C PHE A 77 13.36 -13.26 25.61
N ARG A 78 12.66 -14.39 25.76
CA ARG A 78 12.30 -14.92 27.08
C ARG A 78 13.60 -15.40 27.73
N PHE A 79 14.08 -14.68 28.74
CA PHE A 79 15.07 -15.24 29.66
C PHE A 79 14.37 -16.33 30.47
N VAL A 80 14.71 -17.59 30.22
CA VAL A 80 14.60 -18.64 31.21
C VAL A 80 15.89 -18.57 32.00
N THR A 81 15.83 -18.01 33.21
CA THR A 81 16.87 -18.26 34.21
C THR A 81 16.67 -19.68 34.69
N CYS A 82 17.66 -20.54 34.47
CA CYS A 82 17.80 -21.82 35.12
C CYS A 82 17.93 -21.63 36.64
#